data_AF-A0A918AET0-F1
#
_entry.id   AF-A0A918AET0-F1
#
_cell.length_a   1.000
_cell.length_b   1.000
_cell.length_c   1.000
_cell.angle_alpha   90.00
_cell.angle_beta   90.00
_cell.angle_gamma   90.00
#
_symmetry.space_group_name_H-M   'P 1'
#
loop_
_entity.id
_entity.type
_entity.pdbx_description
1 polymer ?
#
loop_
_entity_poly.entity_id
_entity_poly.type
_entity_poly.pdbx_seq_one_letter_code
_entity_poly.pdbx_strand_id
1 'polypeptide(L)'
;MTANATIQQIWCLRQATGTDIGVIQALSGLAPVLGQLAGSSVESLVRGMPGVAGAMDSARSDPDNLFITTDTSGDLNSSIWPPGNTTVDMQAGQSKAPGIVIPVSFSENISLWDFDSVSDNDLLGSITIFESEQGTGEIAKLAKSEVESSYYYVTYRVD
;
A
#
# COMPACT_ATOMS: atom_id res chain seq x y z
N MET A 1 -1.53 -25.86 -4.32
CA MET A 1 -1.17 -25.69 -5.75
C MET A 1 -0.29 -24.43 -5.76
N THR A 2 -0.13 -23.70 -6.85
CA THR A 2 0.41 -22.33 -6.77
C THR A 2 -0.65 -21.46 -7.43
N ALA A 3 -1.14 -20.46 -6.71
CA ALA A 3 -2.12 -19.50 -7.21
C ALA A 3 -1.40 -18.28 -7.80
N ASN A 4 -2.10 -17.46 -8.57
CA ASN A 4 -1.55 -16.20 -9.07
C ASN A 4 -2.30 -15.03 -8.45
N ALA A 5 -1.59 -14.15 -7.76
CA ALA A 5 -2.16 -12.89 -7.32
C ALA A 5 -1.88 -11.79 -8.33
N THR A 6 -2.90 -10.99 -8.65
CA THR A 6 -2.75 -9.79 -9.50
C THR A 6 -2.94 -8.55 -8.63
N ILE A 7 -1.91 -7.71 -8.51
CA ILE A 7 -2.03 -6.41 -7.84
C ILE A 7 -2.68 -5.42 -8.79
N GLN A 8 -3.93 -5.06 -8.49
CA GLN A 8 -4.77 -4.25 -9.37
C GLN A 8 -4.60 -2.76 -9.10
N GLN A 9 -4.52 -2.36 -7.83
CA GLN A 9 -4.45 -0.96 -7.44
C GLN A 9 -3.66 -0.78 -6.15
N ILE A 10 -2.88 0.30 -6.10
CA ILE A 10 -2.33 0.86 -4.87
C ILE A 10 -2.92 2.24 -4.70
N TRP A 11 -3.48 2.51 -3.53
CA TRP A 11 -4.07 3.79 -3.19
C TRP A 11 -3.38 4.36 -1.96
N CYS A 12 -2.78 5.54 -2.12
CA CYS A 12 -2.16 6.27 -1.02
C CYS A 12 -3.25 6.98 -0.22
N LEU A 13 -3.45 6.56 1.04
CA LEU A 13 -4.27 7.33 1.98
C LEU A 13 -3.43 8.45 2.60
N ARG A 14 -2.18 8.11 2.91
CA ARG A 14 -1.19 9.00 3.48
C ARG A 14 0.20 8.51 3.07
N GLN A 15 0.93 9.39 2.41
CA GLN A 15 2.35 9.20 2.09
C GLN A 15 3.22 9.22 3.35
N ALA A 16 4.49 8.87 3.26
CA ALA A 16 5.42 9.06 4.36
C ALA A 16 5.39 10.54 4.76
N THR A 17 5.13 10.75 6.04
CA THR A 17 5.23 12.06 6.63
C THR A 17 6.05 11.83 7.86
N GLY A 18 7.14 12.55 8.04
CA GLY A 18 7.73 12.70 9.37
C GLY A 18 6.66 13.08 10.42
N THR A 19 7.06 13.19 11.68
CA THR A 19 6.25 13.32 12.93
C THR A 19 5.01 14.26 12.95
N ASP A 20 4.02 14.10 12.07
CA ASP A 20 2.78 14.88 12.07
C ASP A 20 1.67 14.12 12.82
N ILE A 21 1.59 14.42 14.11
CA ILE A 21 0.81 13.72 15.13
C ILE A 21 -0.72 13.87 14.92
N GLY A 22 -1.18 14.96 14.31
CA GLY A 22 -2.62 15.26 14.19
C GLY A 22 -3.37 14.29 13.28
N VAL A 23 -2.77 13.94 12.14
CA VAL A 23 -3.32 12.98 11.18
C VAL A 23 -3.15 11.53 11.67
N ILE A 24 -2.11 11.26 12.47
CA ILE A 24 -1.84 9.91 13.02
C ILE A 24 -3.02 9.46 13.90
N GLN A 25 -3.58 10.34 14.72
CA GLN A 25 -4.70 9.99 15.61
C GLN A 25 -6.00 9.67 14.84
N ALA A 26 -6.28 10.35 13.73
CA ALA A 26 -7.48 10.10 12.94
C ALA A 26 -7.41 8.76 12.19
N LEU A 27 -6.24 8.40 11.62
CA LEU A 27 -6.05 7.17 10.86
C LEU A 27 -5.80 5.93 11.73
N SER A 28 -5.12 6.08 12.88
CA SER A 28 -4.88 4.98 13.82
C SER A 28 -6.17 4.40 14.41
N GLY A 29 -7.21 5.23 14.61
CA GLY A 29 -8.55 4.78 15.01
C GLY A 29 -9.29 3.99 13.93
N LEU A 30 -8.86 4.09 12.67
CA LEU A 30 -9.50 3.46 11.52
C LEU A 30 -8.83 2.14 11.13
N ALA A 31 -7.54 1.96 11.41
CA ALA A 31 -6.80 0.73 11.10
C ALA A 31 -7.53 -0.58 11.48
N PRO A 32 -8.24 -0.70 12.63
CA PRO A 32 -9.00 -1.91 12.96
C PRO A 32 -10.22 -2.14 12.06
N VAL A 33 -10.83 -1.07 11.56
CA VAL A 33 -11.99 -1.10 10.65
C VAL A 33 -11.55 -1.31 9.20
N LEU A 34 -10.33 -0.89 8.90
CA LEU A 34 -9.73 -0.80 7.57
C LEU A 34 -8.91 -2.04 7.16
N GLY A 35 -8.72 -3.02 8.04
CA GLY A 35 -7.74 -4.09 7.89
C GLY A 35 -7.87 -4.91 6.59
N GLN A 36 -9.02 -5.54 6.37
CA GLN A 36 -9.31 -6.28 5.14
C GLN A 36 -10.75 -6.00 4.72
N LEU A 37 -10.90 -5.44 3.53
CA LEU A 37 -12.21 -5.14 2.95
C LEU A 37 -12.37 -6.02 1.71
N ALA A 38 -13.51 -6.71 1.63
CA ALA A 38 -13.90 -7.46 0.45
C ALA A 38 -14.77 -6.57 -0.45
N GLY A 39 -14.47 -6.53 -1.74
CA GLY A 39 -15.26 -5.80 -2.74
C GLY A 39 -14.68 -4.45 -3.20
N SER A 40 -15.22 -3.95 -4.31
CA SER A 40 -14.60 -2.98 -5.22
C SER A 40 -14.75 -1.51 -4.88
N SER A 41 -14.98 -1.16 -3.60
CA SER A 41 -15.27 0.23 -3.22
C SER A 41 -14.58 0.69 -1.94
N VAL A 42 -13.38 0.19 -1.66
CA VAL A 42 -12.58 0.63 -0.51
C VAL A 42 -12.37 2.14 -0.52
N GLU A 43 -12.04 2.73 -1.68
CA GLU A 43 -11.87 4.17 -1.78
C GLU A 43 -13.15 4.94 -1.43
N SER A 44 -14.31 4.51 -1.95
CA SER A 44 -15.59 5.16 -1.65
C SER A 44 -16.00 4.99 -0.18
N LEU A 45 -15.78 3.80 0.40
CA LEU A 45 -16.05 3.53 1.81
C LEU A 45 -15.21 4.43 2.70
N VAL A 46 -13.89 4.45 2.46
CA VAL A 46 -12.92 5.20 3.26
C VAL A 46 -13.13 6.71 3.14
N ARG A 47 -13.38 7.22 1.93
CA ARG A 47 -13.73 8.64 1.73
C ARG A 47 -15.06 9.03 2.39
N GLY A 48 -15.98 8.07 2.52
CA GLY A 48 -17.26 8.26 3.20
C GLY A 48 -17.15 8.32 4.74
N MET A 49 -16.01 7.96 5.32
CA MET A 49 -15.82 7.98 6.78
C MET A 49 -15.60 9.42 7.28
N PRO A 50 -16.35 9.87 8.30
CA PRO A 50 -16.16 11.18 8.89
C PRO A 50 -14.72 11.38 9.37
N GLY A 51 -14.09 12.49 8.97
CA GLY A 51 -12.72 12.85 9.37
C GLY A 51 -11.62 12.35 8.43
N VAL A 52 -11.86 11.36 7.56
CA VAL A 52 -10.84 10.85 6.64
C VAL A 52 -10.50 11.85 5.55
N ALA A 53 -11.51 12.44 4.90
CA ALA A 53 -11.27 13.42 3.84
C ALA A 53 -10.44 14.62 4.32
N GLY A 54 -10.75 15.13 5.53
CA GLY A 54 -9.98 16.22 6.14
C GLY A 54 -8.56 15.80 6.53
N ALA A 55 -8.39 14.58 7.05
CA ALA A 55 -7.08 14.01 7.36
C ALA A 55 -6.20 13.86 6.12
N MET A 56 -6.78 13.40 4.99
CA MET A 56 -6.11 13.30 3.70
C MET A 56 -5.68 14.67 3.17
N ASP A 57 -6.54 15.69 3.28
CA ASP A 57 -6.20 17.05 2.84
C ASP A 57 -5.10 17.70 3.69
N SER A 58 -5.03 17.39 4.99
CA SER A 58 -3.96 17.87 5.88
C SER A 58 -2.64 17.11 5.73
N ALA A 59 -2.66 15.90 5.16
CA ALA A 59 -1.47 15.04 5.01
C ALA A 59 -0.58 15.39 3.82
N ARG A 60 -0.81 16.53 3.15
CA ARG A 60 -0.07 16.93 1.95
C ARG A 60 1.37 17.31 2.30
N SER A 61 2.27 16.34 2.13
CA SER A 61 3.73 16.46 2.22
C SER A 61 4.36 16.35 0.81
N ASP A 62 5.69 16.23 0.76
CA ASP A 62 6.40 15.76 -0.43
C ASP A 62 5.91 14.34 -0.82
N PRO A 63 5.80 14.03 -2.12
CA PRO A 63 5.36 12.72 -2.59
C PRO A 63 6.36 11.62 -2.23
N ASP A 64 5.87 10.40 -1.98
CA ASP A 64 6.73 9.22 -1.90
C ASP A 64 7.21 8.85 -3.31
N ASN A 65 8.49 8.50 -3.44
CA ASN A 65 9.08 7.87 -4.61
C ASN A 65 8.83 6.35 -4.58
N LEU A 66 7.57 5.96 -4.78
CA LEU A 66 7.08 4.60 -4.57
C LEU A 66 7.70 3.56 -5.52
N PHE A 67 8.15 2.44 -4.93
CA PHE A 67 8.40 1.17 -5.62
C PHE A 67 7.93 -0.03 -4.77
N ILE A 68 7.89 -1.22 -5.38
CA ILE A 68 7.35 -2.45 -4.75
C ILE A 68 8.37 -3.59 -4.85
N THR A 69 8.51 -4.36 -3.78
CA THR A 69 9.22 -5.65 -3.79
C THR A 69 8.33 -6.76 -3.22
N THR A 70 8.71 -8.03 -3.45
CA THR A 70 8.12 -9.18 -2.74
C THR A 70 8.89 -9.55 -1.46
N ASP A 71 10.01 -8.87 -1.19
CA ASP A 71 10.87 -9.12 -0.04
C ASP A 71 10.76 -7.99 1.00
N THR A 72 11.64 -8.00 1.99
CA THR A 72 11.77 -6.94 2.99
C THR A 72 13.13 -6.24 2.93
N SER A 73 13.84 -6.31 1.78
CA SER A 73 15.21 -5.78 1.65
C SER A 73 15.24 -4.32 1.23
N GLY A 74 14.21 -3.84 0.54
CA GLY A 74 14.11 -2.46 0.08
C GLY A 74 15.10 -2.11 -1.02
N ASP A 75 15.68 -3.08 -1.74
CA ASP A 75 16.57 -2.78 -2.89
C ASP A 75 15.74 -2.42 -4.14
N LEU A 76 15.95 -1.23 -4.69
CA LEU A 76 15.31 -0.78 -5.93
C LEU A 76 15.60 -1.70 -7.11
N ASN A 77 16.75 -2.40 -7.11
CA ASN A 77 17.09 -3.37 -8.15
C ASN A 77 16.28 -4.67 -8.05
N SER A 78 15.67 -4.92 -6.89
CA SER A 78 14.74 -6.03 -6.65
C SER A 78 13.28 -5.61 -6.88
N SER A 79 13.06 -4.40 -7.40
CA SER A 79 11.72 -3.88 -7.66
C SER A 79 10.99 -4.73 -8.71
N ILE A 80 9.77 -5.14 -8.36
CA ILE A 80 8.84 -5.78 -9.30
C ILE A 80 7.96 -4.73 -9.99
N TRP A 81 7.91 -3.51 -9.45
CA TRP A 81 7.18 -2.40 -10.04
C TRP A 81 7.59 -1.06 -9.40
N PRO A 82 7.66 0.03 -10.19
CA PRO A 82 7.53 0.08 -11.65
C PRO A 82 8.71 -0.63 -12.35
N PRO A 83 8.56 -1.05 -13.62
CA PRO A 83 9.63 -1.74 -14.33
C PRO A 83 10.82 -0.81 -14.60
N GLY A 84 12.03 -1.38 -14.61
CA GLY A 84 13.25 -0.66 -14.98
C GLY A 84 13.96 0.03 -13.81
N ASN A 85 13.82 -0.50 -12.59
CA ASN A 85 14.51 -0.01 -11.38
C ASN A 85 14.27 1.50 -11.17
N THR A 86 13.01 1.89 -11.27
CA THR A 86 12.55 3.28 -11.15
C THR A 86 11.46 3.37 -10.10
N THR A 87 10.93 4.57 -9.90
CA THR A 87 9.92 4.88 -8.91
C THR A 87 8.78 5.66 -9.57
N VAL A 88 7.67 5.77 -8.87
CA VAL A 88 6.61 6.70 -9.25
C VAL A 88 6.25 7.60 -8.09
N ASP A 89 6.03 8.87 -8.38
CA ASP A 89 5.52 9.79 -7.38
C ASP A 89 4.11 9.39 -6.95
N MET A 90 3.91 9.37 -5.64
CA MET A 90 2.68 8.97 -5.00
C MET A 90 2.31 9.94 -3.86
N GLN A 91 1.14 10.56 -3.97
CA GLN A 91 0.60 11.47 -2.96
C GLN A 91 -0.71 10.96 -2.40
N ALA A 92 -1.07 11.43 -1.20
CA ALA A 92 -2.33 11.17 -0.54
C ALA A 92 -3.52 11.43 -1.47
N GLY A 93 -4.41 10.46 -1.55
CA GLY A 93 -5.56 10.44 -2.44
C GLY A 93 -5.29 9.94 -3.85
N GLN A 94 -4.04 9.73 -4.27
CA GLN A 94 -3.71 9.19 -5.59
C GLN A 94 -3.72 7.66 -5.60
N SER A 95 -4.10 7.10 -6.74
CA SER A 95 -3.99 5.68 -7.01
C SER A 95 -3.10 5.40 -8.22
N LYS A 96 -2.48 4.22 -8.21
CA LYS A 96 -1.74 3.65 -9.34
C LYS A 96 -2.25 2.22 -9.55
N ALA A 97 -2.19 1.74 -10.79
CA ALA A 97 -2.60 0.39 -11.15
C ALA A 97 -1.40 -0.41 -11.65
N PRO A 98 -0.70 -1.16 -10.77
CA PRO A 98 0.51 -1.88 -11.17
C PRO A 98 0.27 -2.96 -12.23
N GLY A 99 -0.84 -3.70 -12.12
CA GLY A 99 -1.16 -4.80 -13.02
C GLY A 99 -0.17 -5.95 -12.97
N ILE A 100 0.62 -6.05 -11.90
CA ILE A 100 1.65 -7.09 -11.74
C ILE A 100 1.05 -8.40 -11.26
N VAL A 101 1.52 -9.51 -11.82
CA VAL A 101 1.11 -10.86 -11.47
C VAL A 101 2.26 -11.53 -10.73
N ILE A 102 1.97 -12.05 -9.54
CA ILE A 102 2.93 -12.72 -8.66
C ILE A 102 2.44 -14.14 -8.35
N PRO A 103 3.31 -15.15 -8.41
CA PRO A 103 2.96 -16.49 -7.94
C PRO A 103 2.87 -16.49 -6.42
N VAL A 104 1.84 -17.14 -5.87
CA VAL A 104 1.62 -17.29 -4.43
C VAL A 104 1.56 -18.77 -4.09
N SER A 105 2.51 -19.21 -3.26
CA SER A 105 2.53 -20.57 -2.70
C SER A 105 2.47 -20.45 -1.18
N PHE A 106 1.37 -20.89 -0.57
CA PHE A 106 1.03 -20.62 0.83
C PHE A 106 0.81 -19.13 1.16
N SER A 107 1.84 -18.30 1.06
CA SER A 107 1.77 -16.85 1.26
C SER A 107 2.88 -16.12 0.54
N GLU A 108 2.61 -14.91 0.06
CA GLU A 108 3.59 -14.01 -0.54
C GLU A 108 3.48 -12.63 0.11
N ASN A 109 4.62 -11.99 0.38
CA ASN A 109 4.65 -10.64 0.92
C ASN A 109 4.72 -9.61 -0.21
N ILE A 110 4.11 -8.45 -0.01
CA ILE A 110 4.24 -7.29 -0.88
C ILE A 110 4.61 -6.10 -0.01
N SER A 111 5.79 -5.55 -0.25
CA SER A 111 6.33 -4.40 0.48
C SER A 111 6.36 -3.18 -0.42
N LEU A 112 5.91 -2.06 0.12
CA LEU A 112 5.89 -0.75 -0.51
C LEU A 112 7.01 0.07 0.11
N TRP A 113 7.77 0.74 -0.73
CA TRP A 113 8.98 1.44 -0.32
C TRP A 113 9.00 2.85 -0.90
N ASP A 114 9.55 3.77 -0.12
CA ASP A 114 9.99 5.07 -0.60
C ASP A 114 11.48 4.98 -0.96
N PHE A 115 11.87 5.61 -2.06
CA PHE A 115 13.26 5.59 -2.51
C PHE A 115 14.01 6.82 -2.01
N ASP A 116 15.11 6.58 -1.32
CA ASP A 116 16.02 7.61 -0.88
C ASP A 116 17.36 7.55 -1.62
N SER A 117 17.70 8.65 -2.27
CA SER A 117 18.96 8.74 -3.04
C SER A 117 20.22 8.86 -2.17
N VAL A 118 20.06 9.18 -0.88
CA VAL A 118 21.15 9.53 0.04
C VAL A 118 21.16 8.72 1.34
N SER A 119 20.13 7.91 1.58
CA SER A 119 19.95 7.04 2.74
C SER A 119 19.39 5.69 2.32
N ASP A 120 19.14 4.81 3.28
CA ASP A 120 18.40 3.58 3.03
C ASP A 120 16.95 3.91 2.67
N ASN A 121 16.32 3.07 1.86
CA ASN A 121 14.94 3.22 1.44
C ASN A 121 13.97 2.94 2.58
N ASP A 122 12.96 3.79 2.73
CA ASP A 122 12.00 3.71 3.83
C ASP A 122 10.85 2.75 3.54
N LEU A 123 10.55 1.87 4.50
CA LEU A 123 9.42 0.93 4.37
C LEU A 123 8.11 1.67 4.62
N LEU A 124 7.28 1.80 3.59
CA LEU A 124 5.95 2.40 3.67
C LEU A 124 4.90 1.42 4.22
N GLY A 125 5.19 0.12 4.17
CA GLY A 125 4.39 -0.94 4.77
C GLY A 125 4.33 -2.17 3.89
N SER A 126 3.75 -3.23 4.43
CA SER A 126 3.61 -4.50 3.69
C SER A 126 2.24 -5.13 3.90
N ILE A 127 1.82 -5.93 2.93
CA ILE A 127 0.70 -6.88 3.07
C ILE A 127 1.17 -8.30 2.79
N THR A 128 0.54 -9.27 3.44
CA THR A 128 0.72 -10.68 3.10
C THR A 128 -0.50 -11.17 2.34
N ILE A 129 -0.30 -11.72 1.15
CA ILE A 129 -1.31 -12.38 0.33
C ILE A 129 -1.23 -13.88 0.60
N PHE A 130 -2.38 -14.54 0.75
CA PHE A 130 -2.41 -15.98 1.01
C PHE A 130 -2.97 -16.75 -0.18
N GLU A 131 -2.42 -17.93 -0.45
CA GLU A 131 -2.97 -18.85 -1.48
C GLU A 131 -4.43 -19.20 -1.17
N SER A 132 -4.81 -19.29 0.11
CA SER A 132 -6.18 -19.58 0.54
C SER A 132 -7.20 -18.50 0.19
N GLU A 133 -6.77 -17.34 -0.30
CA GLU A 133 -7.64 -16.26 -0.77
C GLU A 133 -8.11 -16.47 -2.22
N GLN A 134 -7.65 -17.54 -2.88
CA GLN A 134 -8.06 -17.89 -4.24
C GLN A 134 -9.58 -17.97 -4.39
N GLY A 135 -10.12 -17.31 -5.42
CA GLY A 135 -11.55 -17.34 -5.73
C GLY A 135 -12.45 -16.53 -4.79
N THR A 136 -11.89 -15.78 -3.84
CA THR A 136 -12.68 -14.90 -2.94
C THR A 136 -13.09 -13.57 -3.60
N GLY A 137 -12.58 -13.28 -4.80
CA GLY A 137 -12.80 -12.04 -5.51
C GLY A 137 -11.72 -11.00 -5.22
N GLU A 138 -12.11 -9.73 -5.31
CA GLU A 138 -11.21 -8.60 -5.05
C GLU A 138 -11.09 -8.34 -3.54
N ILE A 139 -9.85 -8.25 -3.07
CA ILE A 139 -9.47 -8.00 -1.68
C ILE A 139 -8.65 -6.70 -1.64
N ALA A 140 -8.92 -5.88 -0.64
CA ALA A 140 -8.03 -4.78 -0.27
C ALA A 140 -7.47 -4.99 1.13
N LYS A 141 -6.14 -4.86 1.27
CA LYS A 141 -5.43 -4.88 2.55
C LYS A 141 -4.69 -3.58 2.77
N LEU A 142 -4.62 -3.16 4.03
CA LEU A 142 -3.89 -1.98 4.45
C LEU A 142 -2.42 -2.33 4.70
N ALA A 143 -1.51 -1.81 3.87
CA ALA A 143 -0.09 -1.66 4.18
C ALA A 143 0.09 -0.39 5.02
N LYS A 144 0.77 -0.51 6.16
CA LYS A 144 1.11 0.64 7.00
C LYS A 144 2.53 0.55 7.53
N SER A 145 3.14 1.71 7.76
CA SER A 145 4.37 1.85 8.52
C SER A 145 4.12 2.74 9.72
N GLU A 146 4.41 2.25 10.92
CA GLU A 146 4.30 3.05 12.15
C GLU A 146 5.49 4.01 12.30
N VAL A 147 6.62 3.67 11.68
CA VAL A 147 7.82 4.51 11.67
C VAL A 147 7.60 5.69 10.73
N GLU A 148 7.19 5.41 9.49
CA GLU A 148 6.95 6.46 8.48
C GLU A 148 5.58 7.13 8.57
N SER A 149 4.71 6.60 9.44
CA SER A 149 3.32 7.05 9.56
C SER A 149 2.55 7.04 8.23
N SER A 150 2.90 6.12 7.33
CA SER A 150 2.31 5.98 5.99
C SER A 150 1.24 4.88 5.94
N TYR A 151 0.27 5.06 5.05
CA TYR A 151 -0.92 4.23 4.92
C TYR A 151 -1.30 4.06 3.45
N TYR A 152 -1.32 2.80 3.02
CA TYR A 152 -1.55 2.40 1.65
C TYR A 152 -2.56 1.25 1.58
N TYR A 153 -3.55 1.37 0.69
CA TYR A 153 -4.38 0.24 0.33
C TYR A 153 -3.82 -0.46 -0.88
N VAL A 154 -3.60 -1.77 -0.76
CA VAL A 154 -3.25 -2.65 -1.87
C VAL A 154 -4.47 -3.50 -2.20
N THR A 155 -5.00 -3.29 -3.39
CA THR A 155 -6.13 -4.06 -3.93
C THR A 155 -5.61 -5.10 -4.91
N TYR A 156 -6.02 -6.34 -4.70
CA TYR A 156 -5.57 -7.49 -5.48
C TYR A 156 -6.66 -8.56 -5.58
N ARG A 157 -6.44 -9.50 -6.50
CA ARG A 157 -7.23 -10.73 -6.60
C ARG A 157 -6.29 -11.93 -6.65
N VAL A 158 -6.78 -13.08 -6.21
CA VAL A 158 -6.05 -14.36 -6.29
C VAL A 158 -6.84 -15.32 -7.18
N ASP A 159 -6.24 -15.70 -8.31
CA ASP A 159 -6.79 -16.57 -9.34
C ASP A 159 -6.22 -17.99 -9.27
#